data_AF-A0A951XAY6-F1
#
_entry.id   AF-A0A951XAY6-F1
#
_cell.length_a   1.000
_cell.length_b   1.000
_cell.length_c   1.000
_cell.angle_alpha   90.00
_cell.angle_beta   90.00
_cell.angle_gamma   90.00
#
_symmetry.space_group_name_H-M   'P 1'
#
loop_
_entity.id
_entity.type
_entity.pdbx_description
1 polymer ?
#
loop_
_entity_poly.entity_id
_entity_poly.type
_entity_poly.pdbx_seq_one_letter_code
_entity_poly.pdbx_strand_id
1 'polypeptide(L)'
;MQERSLHAITLTKSNVQEIKEEMDRATARKLQPHFIADFFLTAFKSLGGSFTEKEKGRYQVLHVPASIRNRDRIIGTREPILRSYERITFHKELVSVQGKPLAAFVCPGHPLLDATIDLLLENQIGLLKQGSVLIDELNPDSKPRILFYLENSIQDAKRLPDGGRRTVSREVHFVEMDETGSVTQAGYAPYLDYRPVAEDELNKLLPKISEMQWLKQNVEDKIKSFAITTIAKNHLERINKGREFLIEKTRKAVMERLTSEIKYWDHRARDLRLQEEAGRPNAKLNSNEARKRADDLQARLQKRMQELDEEGQLSPKPPVVIGGVLVLPARFVNKDKEEDFKLQGFVSPEEKAKVEQAAMKAVFTIEEELANSARDRSGEKIGYDIESVDSQTGDLRFIEVKGRKKDALTVTITKNEIIEALNLPDQFFLAIGFVDGKHVDVHYVQNAFRYEPDFGVTSINFNTRDLLTKAVFHKKIILEE
;
A
#
# COMPACT_ATOMS: atom_id res chain seq x y z
N MET A 1 0.98 37.63 28.15
CA MET A 1 0.65 36.28 27.69
C MET A 1 -0.68 36.34 26.98
N GLN A 2 -0.65 36.42 25.65
CA GLN A 2 -1.78 36.07 24.80
C GLN A 2 -1.21 34.98 23.88
N GLU A 3 -1.65 33.75 24.09
CA GLU A 3 -1.45 32.67 23.14
C GLU A 3 -2.10 33.09 21.82
N ARG A 4 -1.27 33.49 20.84
CA ARG A 4 -1.73 33.62 19.47
C ARG A 4 -1.88 32.21 18.90
N SER A 5 -3.14 31.76 18.94
CA SER A 5 -3.68 30.63 18.20
C SER A 5 -3.09 30.52 16.79
N LEU A 6 -2.61 29.31 16.47
CA LEU A 6 -2.17 28.87 15.16
C LEU A 6 -3.14 29.36 14.05
N HIS A 7 -2.68 30.28 13.20
CA HIS A 7 -3.45 30.68 12.03
C HIS A 7 -3.50 29.54 11.01
N ALA A 8 -4.72 29.25 10.53
CA ALA A 8 -5.00 28.27 9.49
C ALA A 8 -4.27 28.66 8.20
N ILE A 9 -3.26 27.87 7.83
CA ILE A 9 -2.55 28.00 6.56
C ILE A 9 -3.42 27.34 5.48
N THR A 10 -4.09 28.16 4.69
CA THR A 10 -5.05 27.74 3.65
C THR A 10 -4.33 26.93 2.57
N LEU A 11 -4.56 25.62 2.56
CA LEU A 11 -4.26 24.77 1.41
C LEU A 11 -5.15 25.24 0.24
N THR A 12 -4.59 25.38 -0.98
CA THR A 12 -5.42 25.56 -2.18
C THR A 12 -6.31 24.32 -2.34
N LYS A 13 -7.58 24.50 -2.73
CA LYS A 13 -8.54 23.38 -2.86
C LYS A 13 -7.99 22.24 -3.73
N SER A 14 -7.28 22.57 -4.81
CA SER A 14 -6.63 21.60 -5.70
C SER A 14 -5.60 20.72 -4.98
N ASN A 15 -4.76 21.31 -4.12
CA ASN A 15 -3.71 20.57 -3.41
C ASN A 15 -4.29 19.71 -2.28
N VAL A 16 -5.37 20.15 -1.63
CA VAL A 16 -6.10 19.32 -0.66
C VAL A 16 -6.66 18.09 -1.36
N GLN A 17 -7.24 18.29 -2.54
CA GLN A 17 -7.86 17.22 -3.31
C GLN A 17 -6.82 16.19 -3.77
N GLU A 18 -5.68 16.62 -4.33
CA GLU A 18 -4.62 15.70 -4.73
C GLU A 18 -4.06 14.89 -3.55
N ILE A 19 -3.85 15.53 -2.40
CA ILE A 19 -3.39 14.83 -1.18
C ILE A 19 -4.47 13.84 -0.71
N LYS A 20 -5.74 14.22 -0.75
CA LYS A 20 -6.86 13.35 -0.38
C LYS A 20 -6.92 12.13 -1.29
N GLU A 21 -6.84 12.32 -2.61
CA GLU A 21 -6.80 11.21 -3.56
C GLU A 21 -5.58 10.29 -3.36
N GLU A 22 -4.40 10.84 -3.04
CA GLU A 22 -3.23 10.03 -2.71
C GLU A 22 -3.44 9.25 -1.40
N MET A 23 -4.10 9.84 -0.41
CA MET A 23 -4.50 9.16 0.83
C MET A 23 -5.54 8.07 0.58
N ASP A 24 -6.53 8.31 -0.27
CA ASP A 24 -7.55 7.33 -0.63
C ASP A 24 -6.91 6.14 -1.37
N ARG A 25 -6.05 6.39 -2.38
CA ARG A 25 -5.26 5.34 -3.05
C ARG A 25 -4.33 4.58 -2.10
N ALA A 26 -3.71 5.27 -1.14
CA ALA A 26 -2.87 4.62 -0.13
C ALA A 26 -3.70 3.77 0.85
N THR A 27 -4.93 4.20 1.14
CA THR A 27 -5.88 3.45 1.98
C THR A 27 -6.39 2.22 1.25
N ALA A 28 -6.64 2.31 -0.07
CA ALA A 28 -6.94 1.19 -0.94
C ALA A 28 -5.87 0.09 -0.80
N ARG A 29 -4.58 0.47 -0.81
CA ARG A 29 -3.44 -0.46 -0.72
C ARG A 29 -3.07 -0.87 0.71
N LYS A 30 -3.86 -0.50 1.71
CA LYS A 30 -3.51 -0.72 3.11
C LYS A 30 -3.62 -2.21 3.44
N LEU A 31 -2.61 -2.74 4.14
CA LEU A 31 -2.72 -4.08 4.72
C LEU A 31 -3.81 -4.10 5.80
N GLN A 32 -4.77 -5.02 5.65
CA GLN A 32 -5.83 -5.19 6.64
C GLN A 32 -5.30 -5.78 7.95
N PRO A 33 -5.94 -5.46 9.09
CA PRO A 33 -5.69 -6.11 10.38
C PRO A 33 -5.61 -7.63 10.33
N HIS A 34 -6.45 -8.27 9.51
CA HIS A 34 -6.50 -9.73 9.41
C HIS A 34 -5.24 -10.30 8.79
N PHE A 35 -4.69 -9.71 7.72
CA PHE A 35 -3.38 -10.07 7.18
C PHE A 35 -2.26 -9.97 8.20
N ILE A 36 -2.23 -8.87 8.96
CA ILE A 36 -1.22 -8.67 10.00
C ILE A 36 -1.38 -9.75 11.07
N ALA A 37 -2.61 -10.09 11.43
CA ALA A 37 -2.90 -11.16 12.38
C ALA A 37 -2.41 -12.52 11.85
N ASP A 38 -2.83 -12.93 10.66
CA ASP A 38 -2.50 -14.24 10.10
C ASP A 38 -0.99 -14.39 9.89
N PHE A 39 -0.35 -13.37 9.32
CA PHE A 39 1.11 -13.30 9.20
C PHE A 39 1.77 -13.42 10.57
N PHE A 40 1.37 -12.58 11.53
CA PHE A 40 2.01 -12.57 12.85
C PHE A 40 1.84 -13.90 13.55
N LEU A 41 0.63 -14.45 13.59
CA LEU A 41 0.34 -15.69 14.31
C LEU A 41 1.11 -16.87 13.69
N THR A 42 1.20 -16.92 12.36
CA THR A 42 1.96 -17.94 11.64
C THR A 42 3.47 -17.79 11.88
N ALA A 43 4.02 -16.59 11.71
CA ALA A 43 5.44 -16.30 11.91
C ALA A 43 5.87 -16.47 13.37
N PHE A 44 5.05 -16.00 14.31
CA PHE A 44 5.31 -16.11 15.73
C PHE A 44 5.34 -17.57 16.18
N LYS A 45 4.43 -18.41 15.65
CA LYS A 45 4.42 -19.85 15.90
C LYS A 45 5.65 -20.55 15.29
N SER A 46 6.05 -20.20 14.06
CA SER A 46 7.22 -20.80 13.41
C SER A 46 8.54 -20.47 14.13
N LEU A 47 8.60 -19.32 14.81
CA LEU A 47 9.71 -18.91 15.68
C LEU A 47 9.64 -19.49 17.10
N GLY A 48 8.70 -20.42 17.37
CA GLY A 48 8.55 -21.11 18.65
C GLY A 48 7.66 -20.40 19.68
N GLY A 49 6.96 -19.35 19.28
CA GLY A 49 5.99 -18.66 20.12
C GLY A 49 4.70 -19.47 20.32
N SER A 50 4.03 -19.24 21.45
CA SER A 50 2.76 -19.90 21.75
C SER A 50 1.66 -18.91 22.13
N PHE A 51 0.48 -19.13 21.57
CA PHE A 51 -0.70 -18.32 21.83
C PHE A 51 -1.96 -19.20 21.79
N THR A 52 -3.06 -18.68 22.33
CA THR A 52 -4.39 -19.27 22.21
C THR A 52 -5.42 -18.18 21.95
N GLU A 53 -6.34 -18.39 21.02
CA GLU A 53 -7.48 -17.49 20.86
C GLU A 53 -8.44 -17.67 22.03
N LYS A 54 -8.86 -16.56 22.65
CA LYS A 54 -9.74 -16.59 23.83
C LYS A 54 -11.09 -15.97 23.54
N GLU A 55 -11.08 -14.87 22.81
CA GLU A 55 -12.26 -14.27 22.20
C GLU A 55 -11.95 -14.05 20.72
N LYS A 56 -12.98 -14.01 19.86
CA LYS A 56 -12.78 -13.82 18.41
C LYS A 56 -11.93 -12.58 18.15
N GLY A 57 -10.79 -12.74 17.47
CA GLY A 57 -9.85 -11.65 17.18
C GLY A 57 -9.02 -11.16 18.37
N ARG A 58 -9.02 -11.90 19.50
CA ARG A 58 -8.24 -11.59 20.71
C ARG A 58 -7.52 -12.83 21.22
N TYR A 59 -6.20 -12.73 21.31
CA TYR A 59 -5.33 -13.87 21.57
C TYR A 59 -4.58 -13.67 22.89
N GLN A 60 -4.43 -14.72 23.68
CA GLN A 60 -3.51 -14.76 24.81
C GLN A 60 -2.16 -15.30 24.33
N VAL A 61 -1.08 -14.55 24.52
CA VAL A 61 0.28 -15.01 24.25
C VAL A 61 0.85 -15.64 25.52
N LEU A 62 1.01 -16.96 25.52
CA LEU A 62 1.44 -17.74 26.67
C LEU A 62 2.96 -17.62 26.88
N HIS A 63 3.72 -17.63 25.78
CA HIS A 63 5.17 -17.56 25.82
C HIS A 63 5.74 -16.84 24.61
N VAL A 64 6.59 -15.85 24.87
CA VAL A 64 7.43 -15.17 23.88
C VAL A 64 8.87 -15.72 23.94
N PRO A 65 9.36 -16.34 22.85
CA PRO A 65 10.70 -16.89 22.75
C PRO A 65 11.79 -15.87 23.11
N ALA A 66 12.88 -16.36 23.70
CA ALA A 66 14.01 -15.51 24.08
C ALA A 66 14.66 -14.82 22.87
N SER A 67 14.70 -15.48 21.70
CA SER A 67 15.19 -14.91 20.45
C SER A 67 14.45 -13.64 20.05
N ILE A 68 13.11 -13.67 20.10
CA ILE A 68 12.25 -12.50 19.81
C ILE A 68 12.47 -11.41 20.87
N ARG A 69 12.46 -11.77 22.15
CA ARG A 69 12.64 -10.79 23.25
C ARG A 69 13.99 -10.08 23.20
N ASN A 70 15.05 -10.80 22.82
CA ASN A 70 16.40 -10.24 22.77
C ASN A 70 16.62 -9.36 21.53
N ARG A 71 15.78 -9.50 20.49
CA ARG A 71 15.86 -8.71 19.25
C ARG A 71 15.58 -7.22 19.48
N ASP A 72 14.75 -6.89 20.46
CA ASP A 72 14.45 -5.53 20.94
C ASP A 72 15.72 -4.70 21.20
N ARG A 73 16.77 -5.34 21.74
CA ARG A 73 18.07 -4.70 22.03
C ARG A 73 18.89 -4.33 20.79
N ILE A 74 18.57 -4.92 19.64
CA ILE A 74 19.27 -4.73 18.36
C ILE A 74 18.53 -3.71 17.50
N ILE A 75 17.19 -3.77 17.49
CA ILE A 75 16.32 -2.89 16.67
C ILE A 75 16.12 -1.53 17.36
N GLY A 76 16.27 -1.45 18.68
CA GLY A 76 16.19 -0.20 19.44
C GLY A 76 14.76 0.29 19.68
N THR A 77 13.80 -0.63 19.80
CA THR A 77 12.44 -0.30 20.21
C THR A 77 12.42 0.20 21.66
N ARG A 78 11.65 1.24 21.95
CA ARG A 78 11.67 1.94 23.26
C ARG A 78 10.96 1.17 24.37
N GLU A 79 10.17 0.16 24.03
CA GLU A 79 9.35 -0.60 24.97
C GLU A 79 9.79 -2.07 25.01
N PRO A 80 10.06 -2.63 26.20
CA PRO A 80 10.54 -3.99 26.33
C PRO A 80 9.48 -5.02 25.97
N ILE A 81 9.87 -6.04 25.22
CA ILE A 81 9.00 -7.16 24.87
C ILE A 81 8.76 -8.06 26.09
N LEU A 82 7.48 -8.27 26.45
CA LEU A 82 7.09 -9.08 27.61
C LEU A 82 7.30 -10.58 27.36
N ARG A 83 7.38 -11.38 28.43
CA ARG A 83 7.45 -12.86 28.35
C ARG A 83 6.14 -13.50 27.91
N SER A 84 5.03 -12.80 28.14
CA SER A 84 3.66 -13.24 27.87
C SER A 84 2.77 -12.00 27.80
N TYR A 85 1.67 -12.08 27.06
CA TYR A 85 0.66 -11.03 26.96
C TYR A 85 -0.70 -11.62 27.34
N GLU A 86 -1.40 -11.00 28.30
CA GLU A 86 -2.71 -11.49 28.74
C GLU A 86 -3.72 -11.47 27.59
N ARG A 87 -3.73 -10.37 26.81
CA ARG A 87 -4.45 -10.24 25.54
C ARG A 87 -3.64 -9.42 24.53
N ILE A 88 -3.67 -9.86 23.28
CA ILE A 88 -3.27 -9.09 22.09
C ILE A 88 -4.44 -9.04 21.10
N THR A 89 -4.48 -8.01 20.27
CA THR A 89 -5.39 -7.92 19.14
C THR A 89 -4.77 -7.09 18.01
N PHE A 90 -5.22 -7.34 16.79
CA PHE A 90 -4.84 -6.60 15.59
C PHE A 90 -5.93 -5.59 15.17
N HIS A 91 -7.06 -5.62 15.87
CA HIS A 91 -8.24 -4.80 15.63
C HIS A 91 -8.36 -3.71 16.69
N LYS A 92 -8.41 -2.44 16.25
CA LYS A 92 -8.42 -1.30 17.16
C LYS A 92 -9.67 -1.29 18.04
N GLU A 93 -10.79 -1.71 17.48
CA GLU A 93 -12.09 -1.86 18.10
C GLU A 93 -12.15 -2.97 19.17
N LEU A 94 -11.21 -3.92 19.15
CA LEU A 94 -11.15 -5.04 20.11
C LEU A 94 -10.14 -4.81 21.24
N VAL A 95 -9.52 -3.63 21.31
CA VAL A 95 -8.54 -3.26 22.36
C VAL A 95 -9.20 -3.22 23.73
N SER A 96 -10.36 -2.58 23.83
CA SER A 96 -11.14 -2.44 25.06
C SER A 96 -12.53 -3.04 24.86
N VAL A 97 -12.75 -4.21 25.46
CA VAL A 97 -14.05 -4.90 25.45
C VAL A 97 -14.59 -4.92 26.87
N GLN A 98 -15.85 -4.50 27.04
CA GLN A 98 -16.47 -4.41 28.36
C GLN A 98 -16.41 -5.76 29.10
N GLY A 99 -15.94 -5.74 30.35
CA GLY A 99 -15.82 -6.93 31.21
C GLY A 99 -14.67 -7.88 30.83
N LYS A 100 -13.75 -7.46 29.96
CA LYS A 100 -12.57 -8.25 29.58
C LYS A 100 -11.26 -7.47 29.87
N PRO A 101 -10.11 -8.16 30.00
CA PRO A 101 -8.80 -7.50 30.14
C PRO A 101 -8.51 -6.58 28.96
N LEU A 102 -7.65 -5.56 29.11
CA LEU A 102 -7.20 -4.73 27.99
C LEU A 102 -6.29 -5.56 27.06
N ALA A 103 -6.48 -5.45 25.75
CA ALA A 103 -5.58 -6.09 24.78
C ALA A 103 -4.47 -5.12 24.34
N ALA A 104 -3.24 -5.61 24.21
CA ALA A 104 -2.19 -4.90 23.51
C ALA A 104 -2.51 -4.87 22.00
N PHE A 105 -2.47 -3.68 21.40
CA PHE A 105 -2.74 -3.49 19.99
C PHE A 105 -1.47 -3.76 19.18
N VAL A 106 -1.40 -4.93 18.55
CA VAL A 106 -0.25 -5.36 17.74
C VAL A 106 -0.45 -4.85 16.32
N CYS A 107 0.32 -3.84 15.95
CA CYS A 107 0.30 -3.21 14.61
C CYS A 107 1.74 -2.83 14.21
N PRO A 108 2.01 -2.41 12.96
CA PRO A 108 3.33 -1.93 12.56
C PRO A 108 3.85 -0.85 13.52
N GLY A 109 5.09 -1.00 13.98
CA GLY A 109 5.69 -0.16 15.03
C GLY A 109 5.55 -0.72 16.45
N HIS A 110 4.77 -1.79 16.66
CA HIS A 110 4.70 -2.49 17.94
C HIS A 110 5.93 -3.42 18.09
N PRO A 111 6.69 -3.37 19.20
CA PRO A 111 7.96 -4.10 19.35
C PRO A 111 7.86 -5.61 19.09
N LEU A 112 6.78 -6.24 19.57
CA LEU A 112 6.54 -7.68 19.34
C LEU A 112 6.40 -8.03 17.86
N LEU A 113 5.70 -7.21 17.07
CA LEU A 113 5.52 -7.46 15.64
C LEU A 113 6.83 -7.20 14.90
N ASP A 114 7.46 -6.05 15.16
CA ASP A 114 8.70 -5.64 14.47
C ASP A 114 9.84 -6.65 14.73
N ALA A 115 10.00 -7.12 15.97
CA ALA A 115 10.98 -8.15 16.30
C ALA A 115 10.69 -9.51 15.63
N THR A 116 9.40 -9.86 15.48
CA THR A 116 8.98 -11.08 14.79
C THR A 116 9.29 -10.98 13.29
N ILE A 117 8.98 -9.85 12.67
CA ILE A 117 9.28 -9.57 11.25
C ILE A 117 10.78 -9.64 11.00
N ASP A 118 11.57 -8.93 11.81
CA ASP A 118 13.01 -8.81 11.60
C ASP A 118 13.72 -10.16 11.76
N LEU A 119 13.37 -10.94 12.79
CA LEU A 119 13.93 -12.28 12.99
C LEU A 119 13.49 -13.26 11.89
N LEU A 120 12.25 -13.16 11.40
CA LEU A 120 11.78 -13.98 10.29
C LEU A 120 12.55 -13.65 9.02
N LEU A 121 12.71 -12.37 8.68
CA LEU A 121 13.47 -11.93 7.52
C LEU A 121 14.93 -12.36 7.62
N GLU A 122 15.59 -12.17 8.78
CA GLU A 122 16.96 -12.64 8.98
C GLU A 122 17.11 -14.14 8.69
N ASN A 123 16.16 -14.96 9.14
CA ASN A 123 16.21 -16.41 8.96
C ASN A 123 15.77 -16.89 7.56
N GLN A 124 14.84 -16.19 6.91
CA GLN A 124 14.10 -16.72 5.76
C GLN A 124 14.22 -15.88 4.49
N ILE A 125 14.84 -14.70 4.50
CA ILE A 125 14.95 -13.85 3.30
C ILE A 125 15.69 -14.56 2.16
N GLY A 126 16.59 -15.50 2.47
CA GLY A 126 17.25 -16.35 1.48
C GLY A 126 16.29 -17.21 0.65
N LEU A 127 15.14 -17.60 1.21
CA LEU A 127 14.11 -18.37 0.50
C LEU A 127 13.48 -17.56 -0.63
N LEU A 128 13.35 -16.24 -0.48
CA LEU A 128 12.85 -15.37 -1.56
C LEU A 128 13.79 -15.38 -2.77
N LYS A 129 15.11 -15.50 -2.53
CA LYS A 129 16.12 -15.64 -3.59
C LYS A 129 16.14 -17.04 -4.21
N GLN A 130 15.91 -18.08 -3.41
CA GLN A 130 15.75 -19.44 -3.92
C GLN A 130 14.53 -19.54 -4.85
N GLY A 131 13.45 -18.83 -4.50
CA GLY A 131 12.22 -18.77 -5.26
C GLY A 131 11.32 -19.99 -5.06
N SER A 132 10.20 -20.01 -5.78
CA SER A 132 9.23 -21.11 -5.78
C SER A 132 8.52 -21.17 -7.14
N VAL A 133 7.55 -22.08 -7.27
CA VAL A 133 6.65 -22.18 -8.42
C VAL A 133 5.23 -21.94 -7.94
N LEU A 134 4.52 -21.02 -8.60
CA LEU A 134 3.11 -20.71 -8.37
C LEU A 134 2.31 -21.01 -9.62
N ILE A 135 1.03 -21.31 -9.44
CA ILE A 135 0.10 -21.60 -10.52
C ILE A 135 -0.92 -20.47 -10.65
N ASP A 136 -1.00 -19.90 -11.85
CA ASP A 136 -2.06 -18.98 -12.24
C ASP A 136 -3.27 -19.77 -12.75
N GLU A 137 -4.31 -19.83 -11.92
CA GLU A 137 -5.56 -20.51 -12.24
C GLU A 137 -6.57 -19.65 -12.97
N LEU A 138 -6.41 -18.33 -12.88
CA LEU A 138 -7.35 -17.36 -13.44
C LEU A 138 -7.09 -17.13 -14.93
N ASN A 139 -5.84 -17.28 -15.38
CA ASN A 139 -5.44 -17.08 -16.77
C ASN A 139 -4.70 -18.32 -17.33
N PRO A 140 -5.43 -19.41 -17.66
CA PRO A 140 -4.83 -20.66 -18.13
C PRO A 140 -4.06 -20.51 -19.45
N ASP A 141 -4.42 -19.53 -20.28
CA ASP A 141 -3.79 -19.28 -21.59
C ASP A 141 -2.57 -18.35 -21.53
N SER A 142 -2.27 -17.81 -20.34
CA SER A 142 -1.14 -16.92 -20.15
C SER A 142 0.20 -17.61 -20.49
N LYS A 143 1.26 -16.82 -20.65
CA LYS A 143 2.61 -17.36 -20.84
C LYS A 143 3.26 -17.63 -19.48
N PRO A 144 4.16 -18.64 -19.39
CA PRO A 144 5.09 -18.75 -18.28
C PRO A 144 5.85 -17.43 -18.08
N ARG A 145 5.97 -17.01 -16.83
CA ARG A 145 6.60 -15.73 -16.47
C ARG A 145 7.26 -15.82 -15.11
N ILE A 146 8.31 -15.03 -14.89
CA ILE A 146 8.88 -14.84 -13.55
C ILE A 146 8.27 -13.58 -12.97
N LEU A 147 7.72 -13.68 -11.77
CA LEU A 147 7.34 -12.55 -10.95
C LEU A 147 8.50 -12.19 -10.02
N PHE A 148 9.04 -10.98 -10.18
CA PHE A 148 10.14 -10.43 -9.38
C PHE A 148 9.62 -9.49 -8.29
N TYR A 149 10.28 -9.54 -7.14
CA TYR A 149 10.08 -8.64 -6.01
C TYR A 149 11.21 -7.63 -5.96
N LEU A 150 10.89 -6.34 -6.10
CA LEU A 150 11.87 -5.27 -6.16
C LEU A 150 11.68 -4.31 -5.00
N GLU A 151 12.74 -4.04 -4.26
CA GLU A 151 12.78 -2.89 -3.36
C GLU A 151 13.29 -1.67 -4.11
N ASN A 152 12.59 -0.55 -3.98
CA ASN A 152 13.03 0.74 -4.47
C ASN A 152 12.98 1.79 -3.34
N SER A 153 14.06 2.54 -3.18
CA SER A 153 14.23 3.48 -2.06
C SER A 153 14.64 4.86 -2.57
N ILE A 154 14.02 5.90 -2.03
CA ILE A 154 14.43 7.31 -2.22
C ILE A 154 15.06 7.80 -0.92
N GLN A 155 16.20 8.48 -1.03
CA GLN A 155 16.92 9.07 0.10
C GLN A 155 17.08 10.59 -0.09
N ASP A 156 17.09 11.33 1.02
CA ASP A 156 17.47 12.74 1.02
C ASP A 156 18.98 12.92 1.30
N ALA A 157 19.47 14.17 1.32
CA ALA A 157 20.88 14.44 1.61
C ALA A 157 21.22 14.43 3.11
N LYS A 158 20.24 14.20 4.00
CA LYS A 158 20.46 14.21 5.45
C LYS A 158 21.27 12.98 5.86
N ARG A 159 22.38 13.22 6.56
CA ARG A 159 23.21 12.15 7.10
C ARG A 159 22.65 11.63 8.43
N LEU A 160 22.65 10.31 8.56
CA LEU A 160 22.33 9.59 9.77
C LEU A 160 23.62 9.34 10.60
N PRO A 161 23.51 9.02 11.91
CA PRO A 161 24.66 8.76 12.77
C PRO A 161 25.58 7.62 12.29
N ASP A 162 25.03 6.68 11.52
CA ASP A 162 25.74 5.56 10.89
C ASP A 162 26.54 5.96 9.63
N GLY A 163 26.50 7.25 9.24
CA GLY A 163 27.14 7.78 8.03
C GLY A 163 26.32 7.60 6.75
N GLY A 164 25.21 6.88 6.81
CA GLY A 164 24.27 6.71 5.70
C GLY A 164 23.43 7.95 5.44
N ARG A 165 22.74 7.96 4.30
CA ARG A 165 21.69 8.95 4.00
C ARG A 165 20.34 8.43 4.48
N ARG A 166 19.48 9.34 4.94
CA ARG A 166 18.14 8.98 5.39
C ARG A 166 17.25 8.58 4.20
N THR A 167 16.75 7.35 4.22
CA THR A 167 15.67 6.93 3.32
C THR A 167 14.38 7.65 3.71
N VAL A 168 13.75 8.34 2.76
CA VAL A 168 12.49 9.08 2.93
C VAL A 168 11.28 8.35 2.38
N SER A 169 11.49 7.43 1.43
CA SER A 169 10.47 6.55 0.90
C SER A 169 11.07 5.22 0.52
N ARG A 170 10.35 4.13 0.81
CA ARG A 170 10.74 2.77 0.46
C ARG A 170 9.51 2.00 0.02
N GLU A 171 9.58 1.40 -1.16
CA GLU A 171 8.47 0.72 -1.80
C GLU A 171 8.90 -0.65 -2.30
N VAL A 172 7.96 -1.60 -2.23
CA VAL A 172 8.09 -2.91 -2.86
C VAL A 172 7.27 -2.90 -4.13
N HIS A 173 7.86 -3.34 -5.23
CA HIS A 173 7.22 -3.45 -6.54
C HIS A 173 7.26 -4.88 -7.03
N PHE A 174 6.22 -5.24 -7.77
CA PHE A 174 6.06 -6.55 -8.39
C PHE A 174 6.16 -6.39 -9.90
N VAL A 175 7.05 -7.15 -10.53
CA VAL A 175 7.32 -7.05 -11.97
C VAL A 175 7.32 -8.42 -12.60
N GLU A 176 6.56 -8.61 -13.67
CA GLU A 176 6.53 -9.86 -14.42
C GLU A 176 7.41 -9.75 -15.66
N MET A 177 8.20 -10.80 -15.92
CA MET A 177 8.89 -11.01 -17.19
C MET A 177 8.45 -12.32 -17.82
N ASP A 178 7.95 -12.25 -19.05
CA ASP A 178 7.56 -13.44 -19.81
C ASP A 178 8.75 -14.07 -20.57
N GLU A 179 8.49 -15.22 -21.20
CA GLU A 179 9.47 -15.94 -22.01
C GLU A 179 10.03 -15.14 -23.21
N THR A 180 9.33 -14.10 -23.67
CA THR A 180 9.80 -13.22 -24.75
C THR A 180 10.76 -12.15 -24.23
N GLY A 181 10.90 -12.02 -22.91
CA GLY A 181 11.65 -10.97 -22.25
C GLY A 181 10.88 -9.66 -22.13
N SER A 182 9.56 -9.67 -22.37
CA SER A 182 8.69 -8.53 -22.14
C SER A 182 8.53 -8.34 -20.63
N VAL A 183 8.79 -7.12 -20.16
CA VAL A 183 8.74 -6.75 -18.75
C VAL A 183 7.55 -5.84 -18.50
N THR A 184 6.71 -6.20 -17.54
CA THR A 184 5.50 -5.45 -17.18
C THR A 184 5.36 -5.32 -15.67
N GLN A 185 4.79 -4.21 -15.21
CA GLN A 185 4.46 -4.04 -13.79
C GLN A 185 3.21 -4.87 -13.47
N ALA A 186 3.25 -5.62 -12.37
CA ALA A 186 2.25 -6.64 -12.06
C ALA A 186 1.33 -6.24 -10.90
N GLY A 187 1.10 -4.94 -10.69
CA GLY A 187 0.28 -4.45 -9.60
C GLY A 187 0.97 -4.47 -8.23
N TYR A 188 0.15 -4.47 -7.16
CA TYR A 188 0.62 -4.35 -5.77
C TYR A 188 0.85 -5.69 -5.06
N ALA A 189 0.06 -6.73 -5.36
CA ALA A 189 0.19 -8.03 -4.72
C ALA A 189 -0.29 -9.20 -5.61
N PRO A 190 0.25 -9.34 -6.85
CA PRO A 190 -0.23 -10.35 -7.81
C PRO A 190 -0.09 -11.79 -7.31
N TYR A 191 0.82 -12.04 -6.37
CA TYR A 191 1.03 -13.35 -5.76
C TYR A 191 -0.18 -13.87 -4.97
N LEU A 192 -1.10 -12.99 -4.55
CA LEU A 192 -2.32 -13.39 -3.84
C LEU A 192 -3.34 -14.08 -4.74
N ASP A 193 -3.23 -13.87 -6.06
CA ASP A 193 -4.10 -14.48 -7.06
C ASP A 193 -3.55 -15.82 -7.58
N TYR A 194 -2.36 -16.22 -7.11
CA TYR A 194 -1.69 -17.45 -7.54
C TYR A 194 -1.69 -18.47 -6.40
N ARG A 195 -1.94 -19.74 -6.74
CA ARG A 195 -1.87 -20.83 -5.76
C ARG A 195 -0.47 -21.43 -5.71
N PRO A 196 -0.03 -21.95 -4.55
CA PRO A 196 1.17 -22.79 -4.51
C PRO A 196 0.99 -24.06 -5.37
N VAL A 197 2.07 -24.52 -5.98
CA VAL A 197 2.12 -25.82 -6.65
C VAL A 197 2.12 -26.94 -5.61
N ALA A 198 1.36 -28.02 -5.84
CA ALA A 198 1.44 -29.20 -4.98
C ALA A 198 2.73 -30.00 -5.25
N GLU A 199 3.22 -30.77 -4.27
CA GLU A 199 4.49 -31.50 -4.42
C GLU A 199 4.47 -32.51 -5.59
N ASP A 200 3.35 -33.19 -5.81
CA ASP A 200 3.17 -34.15 -6.90
C ASP A 200 3.08 -33.47 -8.28
N GLU A 201 2.47 -32.27 -8.35
CA GLU A 201 2.45 -31.43 -9.54
C GLU A 201 3.85 -30.91 -9.86
N LEU A 202 4.59 -30.44 -8.86
CA LEU A 202 5.95 -29.90 -9.02
C LEU A 202 6.88 -30.93 -9.63
N ASN A 203 6.86 -32.17 -9.13
CA ASN A 203 7.69 -33.26 -9.67
C ASN A 203 7.45 -33.52 -11.17
N LYS A 204 6.21 -33.33 -11.65
CA LYS A 204 5.85 -33.46 -13.08
C LYS A 204 6.27 -32.24 -13.90
N LEU A 205 6.36 -31.07 -13.27
CA LEU A 205 6.73 -29.81 -13.93
C LEU A 205 8.25 -29.62 -14.05
N LEU A 206 9.05 -30.14 -13.12
CA LEU A 206 10.51 -29.96 -13.09
C LEU A 206 11.21 -30.27 -14.43
N PRO A 207 10.90 -31.37 -15.16
CA PRO A 207 11.48 -31.62 -16.47
C PRO A 207 11.15 -30.52 -17.49
N LYS A 208 9.88 -30.09 -17.55
CA LYS A 208 9.41 -29.04 -18.47
C LYS A 208 10.07 -27.69 -18.16
N ILE A 209 10.21 -27.35 -16.88
CA ILE A 209 10.87 -26.11 -16.43
C ILE A 209 12.36 -26.13 -16.85
N SER A 210 13.02 -27.29 -16.72
CA SER A 210 14.45 -27.44 -17.07
C SER A 210 14.76 -27.22 -18.56
N GLU A 211 13.77 -27.45 -19.42
CA GLU A 211 13.83 -27.21 -20.86
C GLU A 211 13.70 -25.72 -21.24
N MET A 212 13.13 -24.88 -20.37
CA MET A 212 12.93 -23.45 -20.61
C MET A 212 14.26 -22.68 -20.60
N GLN A 213 14.89 -22.54 -21.76
CA GLN A 213 16.22 -21.92 -21.88
C GLN A 213 16.24 -20.44 -21.48
N TRP A 214 15.12 -19.73 -21.61
CA TRP A 214 15.04 -18.30 -21.26
C TRP A 214 15.26 -18.06 -19.76
N LEU A 215 14.98 -19.05 -18.89
CA LEU A 215 15.28 -18.99 -17.46
C LEU A 215 16.78 -19.00 -17.14
N LYS A 216 17.61 -19.51 -18.06
CA LYS A 216 19.09 -19.56 -17.92
C LYS A 216 19.77 -18.29 -18.43
N GLN A 217 19.02 -17.35 -18.98
CA GLN A 217 19.55 -16.06 -19.43
C GLN A 217 19.71 -15.10 -18.25
N ASN A 218 20.35 -13.95 -18.49
CA ASN A 218 20.51 -12.92 -17.47
C ASN A 218 19.22 -12.11 -17.27
N VAL A 219 18.22 -12.75 -16.64
CA VAL A 219 16.89 -12.21 -16.40
C VAL A 219 16.92 -11.04 -15.39
N GLU A 220 17.84 -11.10 -14.41
CA GLU A 220 17.96 -10.10 -13.35
C GLU A 220 18.40 -8.73 -13.89
N ASP A 221 19.33 -8.70 -14.85
CA ASP A 221 19.81 -7.44 -15.43
C ASP A 221 18.76 -6.72 -16.28
N LYS A 222 17.90 -7.49 -16.98
CA LYS A 222 16.75 -6.92 -17.73
C LYS A 222 15.77 -6.24 -16.78
N ILE A 223 15.45 -6.90 -15.67
CA ILE A 223 14.56 -6.39 -14.64
C ILE A 223 15.16 -5.15 -13.95
N LYS A 224 16.44 -5.20 -13.57
CA LYS A 224 17.13 -4.03 -12.98
C LYS A 224 17.11 -2.83 -13.92
N SER A 225 17.35 -3.05 -15.21
CA SER A 225 17.31 -2.00 -16.22
C SER A 225 15.92 -1.35 -16.31
N PHE A 226 14.86 -2.17 -16.40
CA PHE A 226 13.47 -1.69 -16.38
C PHE A 226 13.12 -0.94 -15.08
N ALA A 227 13.56 -1.46 -13.93
CA ALA A 227 13.33 -0.85 -12.64
C ALA A 227 14.00 0.52 -12.52
N ILE A 228 15.20 0.70 -13.07
CA ILE A 228 15.89 2.00 -13.08
C ILE A 228 15.18 2.99 -14.01
N THR A 229 14.82 2.58 -15.22
CA THR A 229 14.26 3.50 -16.24
C THR A 229 12.83 3.93 -15.94
N THR A 230 12.05 3.05 -15.30
CA THR A 230 10.62 3.24 -15.10
C THR A 230 10.28 3.43 -13.63
N ILE A 231 10.55 2.43 -12.79
CA ILE A 231 10.09 2.40 -11.39
C ILE A 231 10.80 3.47 -10.55
N ALA A 232 12.13 3.52 -10.59
CA ALA A 232 12.92 4.48 -9.82
C ALA A 232 12.61 5.93 -10.22
N LYS A 233 12.47 6.18 -11.53
CA LYS A 233 12.10 7.48 -12.08
C LYS A 233 10.71 7.93 -11.60
N ASN A 234 9.69 7.10 -11.80
CA ASN A 234 8.31 7.44 -11.42
C ASN A 234 8.18 7.63 -9.90
N HIS A 235 8.87 6.80 -9.11
CA HIS A 235 8.90 6.94 -7.66
C HIS A 235 9.55 8.27 -7.23
N LEU A 236 10.71 8.62 -7.80
CA LEU A 236 11.38 9.89 -7.50
C LEU A 236 10.49 11.09 -7.85
N GLU A 237 9.89 11.10 -9.05
CA GLU A 237 9.02 12.20 -9.50
C GLU A 237 7.83 12.41 -8.56
N ARG A 238 7.18 11.31 -8.12
CA ARG A 238 6.05 11.38 -7.19
C ARG A 238 6.46 11.94 -5.83
N ILE A 239 7.54 11.41 -5.25
CA ILE A 239 8.02 11.89 -3.94
C ILE A 239 8.49 13.33 -4.03
N ASN A 240 9.14 13.73 -5.12
CA ASN A 240 9.64 15.08 -5.30
C ASN A 240 8.51 16.11 -5.30
N LYS A 241 7.40 15.86 -6.04
CA LYS A 241 6.24 16.76 -6.07
C LYS A 241 5.66 17.05 -4.69
N GLY A 242 5.42 16.01 -3.88
CA GLY A 242 4.89 16.18 -2.52
C GLY A 242 5.90 16.82 -1.56
N ARG A 243 7.18 16.45 -1.69
CA ARG A 243 8.25 16.89 -0.79
C ARG A 243 8.59 18.38 -0.97
N GLU A 244 8.71 18.85 -2.22
CA GLU A 244 8.97 20.26 -2.53
C GLU A 244 7.91 21.17 -1.90
N PHE A 245 6.63 20.81 -2.04
CA PHE A 245 5.52 21.56 -1.44
C PHE A 245 5.63 21.65 0.09
N LEU A 246 5.86 20.51 0.76
CA LEU A 246 5.97 20.47 2.21
C LEU A 246 7.18 21.24 2.73
N ILE A 247 8.31 21.18 2.02
CA ILE A 247 9.52 21.92 2.37
C ILE A 247 9.29 23.42 2.23
N GLU A 248 8.71 23.88 1.12
CA GLU A 248 8.46 25.30 0.90
C GLU A 248 7.46 25.86 1.92
N LYS A 249 6.42 25.08 2.25
CA LYS A 249 5.49 25.42 3.33
C LYS A 249 6.21 25.56 4.68
N THR A 250 7.08 24.59 5.00
CA THR A 250 7.85 24.61 6.25
C THR A 250 8.84 25.76 6.28
N ARG A 251 9.49 26.07 5.14
CA ARG A 251 10.43 27.18 4.98
C ARG A 251 9.76 28.50 5.30
N LYS A 252 8.59 28.77 4.70
CA LYS A 252 7.81 29.99 4.97
C LYS A 252 7.44 30.13 6.45
N ALA A 253 6.89 29.07 7.05
CA ALA A 253 6.46 29.09 8.45
C ALA A 253 7.63 29.30 9.43
N VAL A 254 8.77 28.65 9.18
CA VAL A 254 9.99 28.81 10.00
C VAL A 254 10.56 30.22 9.86
N MET A 255 10.66 30.72 8.62
CA MET A 255 11.20 32.05 8.34
C MET A 255 10.34 33.14 8.97
N GLU A 256 9.02 33.08 8.83
CA GLU A 256 8.09 34.05 9.43
C GLU A 256 8.21 34.07 10.96
N ARG A 257 8.17 32.90 11.59
CA ARG A 257 8.25 32.78 13.05
C ARG A 257 9.59 33.26 13.59
N LEU A 258 10.70 32.69 13.12
CA LEU A 258 12.02 32.99 13.68
C LEU A 258 12.45 34.42 13.35
N THR A 259 12.15 34.94 12.17
CA THR A 259 12.44 36.35 11.84
C THR A 259 11.68 37.31 12.75
N SER A 260 10.43 36.99 13.10
CA SER A 260 9.64 37.80 14.03
C SER A 260 10.21 37.75 15.46
N GLU A 261 10.61 36.57 15.94
CA GLU A 261 11.26 36.41 17.25
C GLU A 261 12.64 37.12 17.29
N ILE A 262 13.45 37.03 16.24
CA ILE A 262 14.75 37.73 16.12
C ILE A 262 14.53 39.24 16.20
N LYS A 263 13.61 39.80 15.39
CA LYS A 263 13.29 41.23 15.40
C LYS A 263 12.85 41.71 16.78
N TYR A 264 12.05 40.91 17.50
CA TYR A 264 11.63 41.21 18.86
C TYR A 264 12.82 41.29 19.83
N TRP A 265 13.68 40.27 19.86
CA TRP A 265 14.82 40.24 20.76
C TRP A 265 15.88 41.29 20.42
N ASP A 266 16.08 41.60 19.14
CA ASP A 266 16.94 42.68 18.68
C ASP A 266 16.44 44.05 19.13
N HIS A 267 15.13 44.30 19.01
CA HIS A 267 14.53 45.52 19.53
C HIS A 267 14.68 45.60 21.05
N ARG A 268 14.37 44.51 21.75
CA ARG A 268 14.47 44.45 23.20
C ARG A 268 15.90 44.67 23.70
N ALA A 269 16.90 44.15 23.00
CA ALA A 269 18.31 44.37 23.31
C ALA A 269 18.70 45.85 23.20
N ARG A 270 18.21 46.55 22.16
CA ARG A 270 18.43 48.00 22.01
C ARG A 270 17.76 48.81 23.11
N ASP A 271 16.52 48.49 23.46
CA ASP A 271 15.79 49.19 24.54
C ASP A 271 16.49 49.02 25.90
N LEU A 272 16.92 47.79 26.22
CA LEU A 272 17.64 47.50 27.46
C LEU A 272 18.97 48.24 27.51
N ARG A 273 19.69 48.30 26.38
CA ARG A 273 20.96 49.04 26.30
C ARG A 273 20.77 50.53 26.58
N LEU A 274 19.74 51.16 26.00
CA LEU A 274 19.42 52.56 26.27
C LEU A 274 19.05 52.80 27.74
N GLN A 275 18.34 51.86 28.38
CA GLN A 275 17.99 51.94 29.81
C GLN A 275 19.23 51.79 30.71
N GLU A 276 20.13 50.88 30.36
CA GLU A 276 21.41 50.68 31.05
C GLU A 276 22.31 51.92 30.93
N GLU A 277 22.42 52.50 29.73
CA GLU A 277 23.15 53.76 29.47
C GLU A 277 22.52 54.95 30.24
N ALA A 278 21.20 54.94 30.45
CA ALA A 278 20.48 55.93 31.27
C ALA A 278 20.52 55.64 32.79
N GLY A 279 21.31 54.66 33.25
CA GLY A 279 21.48 54.33 34.67
C GLY A 279 20.29 53.63 35.33
N ARG A 280 19.38 53.02 34.55
CA ARG A 280 18.23 52.24 35.02
C ARG A 280 18.37 50.76 34.64
N PRO A 281 19.31 50.02 35.24
CA PRO A 281 19.54 48.62 34.89
C PRO A 281 18.35 47.74 35.31
N ASN A 282 17.99 46.79 34.45
CA ASN A 282 16.96 45.79 34.74
C ASN A 282 17.59 44.56 35.42
N ALA A 283 17.11 44.20 36.62
CA ALA A 283 17.70 43.13 37.42
C ALA A 283 17.49 41.70 36.87
N LYS A 284 16.55 41.49 35.93
CA LYS A 284 16.19 40.14 35.43
C LYS A 284 16.71 39.81 34.03
N LEU A 285 17.10 40.81 33.24
CA LEU A 285 17.53 40.62 31.85
C LEU A 285 18.32 41.85 31.40
N ASN A 286 19.56 41.65 30.95
CA ASN A 286 20.40 42.72 30.41
C ASN A 286 20.42 42.72 28.87
N SER A 287 20.95 43.80 28.28
CA SER A 287 21.04 43.97 26.83
C SER A 287 21.86 42.89 26.13
N ASN A 288 22.94 42.41 26.75
CA ASN A 288 23.80 41.36 26.22
C ASN A 288 23.10 40.00 26.13
N GLU A 289 22.33 39.61 27.16
CA GLU A 289 21.54 38.38 27.17
C GLU A 289 20.43 38.41 26.12
N ALA A 290 19.77 39.56 25.96
CA ALA A 290 18.76 39.74 24.91
C ALA A 290 19.39 39.66 23.51
N ARG A 291 20.58 40.25 23.30
CA ARG A 291 21.32 40.12 22.04
C ARG A 291 21.73 38.68 21.77
N LYS A 292 22.28 37.99 22.76
CA LYS A 292 22.66 36.58 22.65
C LYS A 292 21.48 35.70 22.22
N ARG A 293 20.28 35.95 22.74
CA ARG A 293 19.06 35.25 22.30
C ARG A 293 18.72 35.51 20.82
N ALA A 294 18.91 36.74 20.33
CA ALA A 294 18.71 37.04 18.91
C ALA A 294 19.74 36.29 18.04
N ASP A 295 21.02 36.27 18.44
CA ASP A 295 22.09 35.56 17.74
C ASP A 295 21.84 34.04 17.71
N ASP A 296 21.42 33.45 18.84
CA ASP A 296 21.07 32.03 18.95
C ASP A 296 19.89 31.68 18.03
N LEU A 297 18.88 32.54 17.94
CA LEU A 297 17.74 32.37 17.04
C LEU A 297 18.15 32.50 15.56
N GLN A 298 19.08 33.39 15.24
CA GLN A 298 19.63 33.54 13.89
C GLN A 298 20.43 32.30 13.48
N ALA A 299 21.28 31.77 14.37
CA ALA A 299 21.99 30.52 14.13
C ALA A 299 21.02 29.34 13.95
N ARG A 300 19.94 29.29 14.74
CA ARG A 300 18.88 28.27 14.59
C ARG A 300 18.14 28.39 13.26
N LEU A 301 17.82 29.61 12.82
CA LEU A 301 17.20 29.85 11.52
C LEU A 301 18.09 29.36 10.39
N GLN A 302 19.37 29.77 10.38
CA GLN A 302 20.34 29.34 9.36
C GLN A 302 20.47 27.81 9.33
N LYS A 303 20.64 27.18 10.50
CA LYS A 303 20.72 25.72 10.60
C LYS A 303 19.46 25.05 10.05
N ARG A 304 18.26 25.55 10.40
CA ARG A 304 17.02 24.94 9.93
C ARG A 304 16.81 25.13 8.42
N MET A 305 17.26 26.25 7.84
CA MET A 305 17.21 26.45 6.39
C MET A 305 18.12 25.44 5.67
N GLN A 306 19.35 25.25 6.16
CA GLN A 306 20.25 24.23 5.62
C GLN A 306 19.68 22.81 5.74
N GLU A 307 19.08 22.46 6.88
CA GLU A 307 18.40 21.17 7.03
C GLU A 307 17.26 21.00 6.01
N LEU A 308 16.49 22.05 5.74
CA LEU A 308 15.41 22.02 4.73
C LEU A 308 15.96 21.90 3.30
N ASP A 309 17.11 22.51 3.00
CA ASP A 309 17.80 22.33 1.72
C ASP A 309 18.24 20.87 1.52
N GLU A 310 18.86 20.26 2.54
CA GLU A 310 19.25 18.85 2.53
C GLU A 310 18.05 17.90 2.40
N GLU A 311 16.94 18.24 3.07
CA GLU A 311 15.68 17.49 3.01
C GLU A 311 15.01 17.49 1.61
N GLY A 312 15.33 18.50 0.78
CA GLY A 312 14.81 18.65 -0.58
C GLY A 312 15.68 18.02 -1.66
N GLN A 313 16.93 17.68 -1.33
CA GLN A 313 17.84 17.01 -2.24
C GLN A 313 17.57 15.50 -2.25
N LEU A 314 16.65 15.08 -3.12
CA LEU A 314 16.28 13.68 -3.27
C LEU A 314 17.14 12.95 -4.29
N SER A 315 17.41 11.67 -4.02
CA SER A 315 18.08 10.76 -4.95
C SER A 315 17.51 9.36 -4.84
N PRO A 316 17.33 8.63 -5.95
CA PRO A 316 16.94 7.23 -5.91
C PRO A 316 18.16 6.35 -5.59
N LYS A 317 17.95 5.31 -4.79
CA LYS A 317 18.90 4.19 -4.66
C LYS A 317 18.68 3.21 -5.82
N PRO A 318 19.71 2.49 -6.27
CA PRO A 318 19.53 1.39 -7.22
C PRO A 318 18.50 0.38 -6.69
N PRO A 319 17.50 -0.01 -7.51
CA PRO A 319 16.53 -1.02 -7.12
C PRO A 319 17.21 -2.34 -6.75
N VAL A 320 16.73 -2.98 -5.69
CA VAL A 320 17.26 -4.26 -5.19
C VAL A 320 16.27 -5.37 -5.50
N VAL A 321 16.73 -6.40 -6.20
CA VAL A 321 15.95 -7.62 -6.42
C VAL A 321 15.97 -8.43 -5.11
N ILE A 322 14.82 -8.50 -4.44
CA ILE A 322 14.67 -9.26 -3.19
C ILE A 322 14.61 -10.76 -3.51
N GLY A 323 13.89 -11.10 -4.58
CA GLY A 323 13.64 -12.49 -4.97
C GLY A 323 12.77 -12.59 -6.22
N GLY A 324 12.39 -13.82 -6.55
CA GLY A 324 11.49 -14.07 -7.67
C GLY A 324 10.83 -15.44 -7.59
N VAL A 325 9.71 -15.58 -8.30
CA VAL A 325 8.91 -16.80 -8.33
C VAL A 325 8.48 -17.11 -9.76
N LEU A 326 8.54 -18.38 -10.15
CA LEU A 326 8.07 -18.81 -11.45
C LEU A 326 6.55 -18.98 -11.41
N VAL A 327 5.84 -18.25 -12.24
CA VAL A 327 4.38 -18.37 -12.39
C VAL A 327 4.10 -19.17 -13.65
N LEU A 328 3.42 -20.31 -13.47
CA LEU A 328 2.99 -21.18 -14.54
C LEU A 328 1.47 -21.11 -14.69
N PRO A 329 0.94 -21.01 -15.92
CA PRO A 329 -0.49 -21.10 -16.15
C PRO A 329 -1.02 -22.50 -15.81
N ALA A 330 -2.26 -22.60 -15.32
CA ALA A 330 -2.84 -23.87 -14.89
C ALA A 330 -2.83 -24.99 -15.95
N ARG A 331 -2.82 -24.66 -17.25
CA ARG A 331 -2.67 -25.64 -18.35
C ARG A 331 -1.40 -26.50 -18.26
N PHE A 332 -0.37 -26.03 -17.55
CA PHE A 332 0.86 -26.79 -17.33
C PHE A 332 0.66 -28.00 -16.41
N VAL A 333 -0.34 -27.92 -15.55
CA VAL A 333 -0.69 -28.89 -14.52
C VAL A 333 -1.90 -29.73 -14.95
N ASN A 334 -2.99 -29.06 -15.32
CA ASN A 334 -4.24 -29.68 -15.74
C ASN A 334 -4.46 -29.43 -17.24
N LYS A 335 -4.36 -30.48 -18.06
CA LYS A 335 -4.69 -30.39 -19.50
C LYS A 335 -6.20 -30.24 -19.75
N ASP A 336 -7.04 -30.57 -18.75
CA ASP A 336 -8.50 -30.69 -18.91
C ASP A 336 -9.32 -29.47 -18.42
N LYS A 337 -8.67 -28.35 -18.05
CA LYS A 337 -9.37 -27.12 -17.59
C LYS A 337 -10.12 -26.34 -18.70
N GLU A 338 -10.35 -26.91 -19.88
CA GLU A 338 -11.41 -26.45 -20.79
C GLU A 338 -12.80 -26.48 -20.10
N GLU A 339 -12.97 -27.24 -19.02
CA GLU A 339 -14.22 -27.36 -18.26
C GLU A 339 -14.57 -26.15 -17.35
N ASP A 340 -13.61 -25.32 -16.95
CA ASP A 340 -13.87 -24.18 -16.02
C ASP A 340 -14.55 -22.98 -16.72
N PHE A 341 -14.31 -22.77 -18.02
CA PHE A 341 -15.01 -21.74 -18.80
C PHE A 341 -16.52 -22.01 -18.86
N LYS A 342 -16.90 -23.30 -18.96
CA LYS A 342 -18.30 -23.73 -18.96
C LYS A 342 -18.97 -23.49 -17.59
N LEU A 343 -18.22 -23.65 -16.49
CA LEU A 343 -18.69 -23.34 -15.13
C LEU A 343 -18.93 -21.83 -14.92
N GLN A 344 -18.17 -20.97 -15.60
CA GLN A 344 -18.41 -19.51 -15.64
C GLN A 344 -19.43 -19.08 -16.71
N GLY A 345 -19.98 -20.02 -17.50
CA GLY A 345 -20.98 -19.77 -18.54
C GLY A 345 -20.44 -19.26 -19.89
N PHE A 346 -19.13 -19.31 -20.10
CA PHE A 346 -18.47 -18.86 -21.34
C PHE A 346 -18.06 -20.05 -22.21
N VAL A 347 -18.21 -19.89 -23.54
CA VAL A 347 -17.89 -20.93 -24.54
C VAL A 347 -16.44 -20.81 -25.01
N SER A 348 -15.85 -19.60 -24.96
CA SER A 348 -14.44 -19.36 -25.30
C SER A 348 -13.85 -18.15 -24.55
N PRO A 349 -12.51 -18.05 -24.46
CA PRO A 349 -11.82 -16.86 -23.94
C PRO A 349 -12.15 -15.57 -24.70
N GLU A 350 -12.35 -15.67 -26.02
CA GLU A 350 -12.73 -14.53 -26.87
C GLU A 350 -14.14 -14.00 -26.54
N GLU A 351 -15.07 -14.91 -26.24
CA GLU A 351 -16.43 -14.54 -25.81
C GLU A 351 -16.40 -13.84 -24.45
N LYS A 352 -15.61 -14.35 -23.51
CA LYS A 352 -15.40 -13.72 -22.20
C LYS A 352 -14.82 -12.31 -22.35
N ALA A 353 -13.77 -12.15 -23.15
CA ALA A 353 -13.15 -10.84 -23.39
C ALA A 353 -14.12 -9.84 -24.02
N LYS A 354 -14.98 -10.27 -24.97
CA LYS A 354 -16.02 -9.41 -25.55
C LYS A 354 -17.05 -8.97 -24.52
N VAL A 355 -17.49 -9.88 -23.64
CA VAL A 355 -18.46 -9.58 -22.58
C VAL A 355 -17.85 -8.63 -21.52
N GLU A 356 -16.61 -8.85 -21.11
CA GLU A 356 -15.89 -7.96 -20.18
C GLU A 356 -15.70 -6.57 -20.80
N GLN A 357 -15.28 -6.49 -22.07
CA GLN A 357 -15.15 -5.21 -22.78
C GLN A 357 -16.49 -4.47 -22.93
N ALA A 358 -17.58 -5.19 -23.22
CA ALA A 358 -18.91 -4.62 -23.32
C ALA A 358 -19.39 -4.05 -21.96
N ALA A 359 -19.16 -4.77 -20.87
CA ALA A 359 -19.46 -4.29 -19.53
C ALA A 359 -18.62 -3.05 -19.17
N MET A 360 -17.33 -3.06 -19.48
CA MET A 360 -16.43 -1.93 -19.25
C MET A 360 -16.90 -0.67 -19.99
N LYS A 361 -17.24 -0.80 -21.28
CA LYS A 361 -17.80 0.30 -22.08
C LYS A 361 -19.09 0.85 -21.45
N ALA A 362 -20.00 -0.03 -21.04
CA ALA A 362 -21.27 0.39 -20.43
C ALA A 362 -21.05 1.14 -19.10
N VAL A 363 -20.09 0.71 -18.28
CA VAL A 363 -19.71 1.40 -17.04
C VAL A 363 -19.17 2.80 -17.36
N PHE A 364 -18.27 2.95 -18.33
CA PHE A 364 -17.80 4.28 -18.76
C PHE A 364 -18.93 5.18 -19.26
N THR A 365 -19.85 4.66 -20.07
CA THR A 365 -21.01 5.42 -20.54
C THR A 365 -21.85 5.92 -19.36
N ILE A 366 -22.09 5.07 -18.35
CA ILE A 366 -22.82 5.47 -17.13
C ILE A 366 -22.06 6.57 -16.38
N GLU A 367 -20.75 6.43 -16.24
CA GLU A 367 -19.91 7.40 -15.54
C GLU A 367 -19.91 8.77 -16.24
N GLU A 368 -19.87 8.79 -17.57
CA GLU A 368 -20.01 10.01 -18.37
C GLU A 368 -21.40 10.65 -18.21
N GLU A 369 -22.47 9.86 -18.24
CA GLU A 369 -23.84 10.36 -18.03
C GLU A 369 -24.07 10.92 -16.62
N LEU A 370 -23.35 10.40 -15.63
CA LEU A 370 -23.31 10.93 -14.26
C LEU A 370 -22.39 12.15 -14.11
N ALA A 371 -21.78 12.62 -15.20
CA ALA A 371 -20.79 13.70 -15.27
C ALA A 371 -19.55 13.45 -14.40
N ASN A 372 -19.25 12.19 -14.09
CA ASN A 372 -18.09 11.80 -13.30
C ASN A 372 -16.84 11.72 -14.19
N SER A 373 -15.68 12.02 -13.61
CA SER A 373 -14.41 11.90 -14.33
C SER A 373 -13.83 10.51 -14.10
N ALA A 374 -14.06 9.60 -15.05
CA ALA A 374 -13.57 8.22 -15.00
C ALA A 374 -12.26 8.02 -15.79
N ARG A 375 -11.39 7.14 -15.29
CA ARG A 375 -10.12 6.75 -15.90
C ARG A 375 -9.93 5.23 -15.83
N ASP A 376 -9.50 4.64 -16.94
CA ASP A 376 -9.16 3.23 -17.02
C ASP A 376 -7.86 2.93 -16.28
N ARG A 377 -7.93 1.93 -15.39
CA ARG A 377 -6.85 1.39 -14.55
C ARG A 377 -6.74 -0.13 -14.65
N SER A 378 -7.56 -0.78 -15.46
CA SER A 378 -7.60 -2.25 -15.62
C SER A 378 -6.23 -2.84 -15.96
N GLY A 379 -5.46 -2.15 -16.81
CA GLY A 379 -4.10 -2.56 -17.20
C GLY A 379 -3.05 -2.47 -16.08
N GLU A 380 -3.33 -1.78 -14.97
CA GLU A 380 -2.38 -1.61 -13.86
C GLU A 380 -2.41 -2.77 -12.85
N LYS A 381 -3.44 -3.64 -12.91
CA LYS A 381 -3.64 -4.78 -11.99
C LYS A 381 -3.64 -4.38 -10.51
N ILE A 382 -4.36 -3.32 -10.17
CA ILE A 382 -4.40 -2.74 -8.82
C ILE A 382 -5.66 -3.12 -8.01
N GLY A 383 -6.37 -4.16 -8.44
CA GLY A 383 -7.56 -4.72 -7.75
C GLY A 383 -8.88 -3.98 -8.01
N TYR A 384 -8.87 -3.01 -8.92
CA TYR A 384 -10.04 -2.37 -9.52
C TYR A 384 -9.71 -1.94 -10.96
N ASP A 385 -10.74 -1.76 -11.78
CA ASP A 385 -10.61 -1.44 -13.21
C ASP A 385 -10.72 0.07 -13.51
N ILE A 386 -11.48 0.84 -12.72
CA ILE A 386 -11.77 2.26 -13.00
C ILE A 386 -11.59 3.10 -11.73
N GLU A 387 -10.89 4.22 -11.88
CA GLU A 387 -10.97 5.35 -10.94
C GLU A 387 -12.01 6.34 -11.45
N SER A 388 -13.03 6.66 -10.66
CA SER A 388 -14.03 7.66 -11.01
C SER A 388 -14.16 8.72 -9.93
N VAL A 389 -14.04 9.99 -10.28
CA VAL A 389 -14.29 11.11 -9.37
C VAL A 389 -15.77 11.48 -9.44
N ASP A 390 -16.46 11.33 -8.32
CA ASP A 390 -17.87 11.69 -8.18
C ASP A 390 -18.06 13.22 -8.36
N SER A 391 -18.94 13.60 -9.29
CA SER A 391 -19.13 14.98 -9.71
C SER A 391 -19.81 15.86 -8.65
N GLN A 392 -20.55 15.25 -7.71
CA GLN A 392 -21.30 15.96 -6.67
C GLN A 392 -20.46 16.15 -5.40
N THR A 393 -19.74 15.11 -5.01
CA THR A 393 -18.98 15.06 -3.75
C THR A 393 -17.50 15.39 -3.94
N GLY A 394 -16.96 15.13 -5.13
CA GLY A 394 -15.53 15.16 -5.39
C GLY A 394 -14.78 13.96 -4.77
N ASP A 395 -15.49 12.93 -4.31
CA ASP A 395 -14.88 11.74 -3.74
C ASP A 395 -14.37 10.81 -4.84
N LEU A 396 -13.20 10.20 -4.59
CA LEU A 396 -12.64 9.20 -5.49
C LEU A 396 -13.36 7.87 -5.24
N ARG A 397 -13.81 7.23 -6.32
CA ARG A 397 -14.48 5.93 -6.31
C ARG A 397 -13.64 4.92 -7.09
N PHE A 398 -13.60 3.70 -6.58
CA PHE A 398 -12.84 2.59 -7.14
C PHE A 398 -13.84 1.55 -7.64
N ILE A 399 -13.85 1.28 -8.94
CA ILE A 399 -14.87 0.43 -9.56
C ILE A 399 -14.19 -0.79 -10.19
N GLU A 400 -14.58 -1.98 -9.74
CA GLU A 400 -14.21 -3.26 -10.34
C GLU A 400 -15.35 -3.74 -11.25
N VAL A 401 -15.05 -4.07 -12.51
CA VAL A 401 -16.08 -4.39 -13.51
C VAL A 401 -16.09 -5.88 -13.81
N LYS A 402 -17.23 -6.54 -13.52
CA LYS A 402 -17.44 -7.95 -13.85
C LYS A 402 -18.52 -8.10 -14.92
N GLY A 403 -18.08 -8.30 -16.16
CA GLY A 403 -18.96 -8.63 -17.28
C GLY A 403 -19.42 -10.10 -17.22
N ARG A 404 -20.72 -10.33 -17.32
CA ARG A 404 -21.32 -11.67 -17.37
C ARG A 404 -22.41 -11.75 -18.42
N LYS A 405 -22.74 -12.95 -18.89
CA LYS A 405 -23.95 -13.17 -19.70
C LYS A 405 -25.19 -12.93 -18.84
N LYS A 406 -26.29 -12.53 -19.48
CA LYS A 406 -27.59 -12.22 -18.85
C LYS A 406 -28.03 -13.16 -17.71
N ASP A 407 -27.84 -14.47 -17.89
CA ASP A 407 -28.35 -15.49 -16.96
C ASP A 407 -27.26 -16.07 -16.04
N ALA A 408 -26.12 -15.40 -15.89
CA ALA A 408 -25.04 -15.88 -15.04
C ALA A 408 -25.48 -15.91 -13.56
N LEU A 409 -25.37 -17.09 -12.94
CA LEU A 409 -25.74 -17.31 -11.54
C LEU A 409 -24.62 -16.92 -10.57
N THR A 410 -23.39 -16.82 -11.05
CA THR A 410 -22.22 -16.57 -10.20
C THR A 410 -21.24 -15.58 -10.82
N VAL A 411 -20.55 -14.85 -9.96
CA VAL A 411 -19.42 -14.00 -10.32
C VAL A 411 -18.21 -14.41 -9.49
N THR A 412 -17.12 -14.78 -10.18
CA THR A 412 -15.80 -14.97 -9.57
C THR A 412 -15.16 -13.61 -9.27
N ILE A 413 -14.72 -13.42 -8.03
CA ILE A 413 -13.96 -12.25 -7.57
C ILE A 413 -12.61 -12.74 -7.04
N THR A 414 -11.53 -12.07 -7.42
CA THR A 414 -10.18 -12.43 -6.98
C THR A 414 -9.91 -12.01 -5.54
N LYS A 415 -8.91 -12.60 -4.89
CA LYS A 415 -8.54 -12.23 -3.52
C LYS A 415 -8.13 -10.76 -3.45
N ASN A 416 -7.34 -10.28 -4.41
CA ASN A 416 -6.94 -8.88 -4.48
C ASN A 416 -8.13 -7.92 -4.56
N GLU A 417 -9.12 -8.20 -5.42
CA GLU A 417 -10.35 -7.38 -5.54
C GLU A 417 -11.14 -7.33 -4.22
N ILE A 418 -11.26 -8.46 -3.52
CA ILE A 418 -11.98 -8.50 -2.22
C ILE A 418 -11.25 -7.66 -1.17
N ILE A 419 -9.91 -7.70 -1.15
CA ILE A 419 -9.10 -6.98 -0.17
C ILE A 419 -9.21 -5.47 -0.38
N GLU A 420 -9.06 -5.00 -1.62
CA GLU A 420 -9.22 -3.59 -1.98
C GLU A 420 -10.62 -3.09 -1.61
N ALA A 421 -11.65 -3.89 -1.87
CA ALA A 421 -13.02 -3.57 -1.48
C ALA A 421 -13.24 -3.49 0.04
N LEU A 422 -12.59 -4.34 0.83
CA LEU A 422 -12.63 -4.29 2.29
C LEU A 422 -11.83 -3.11 2.87
N ASN A 423 -10.80 -2.65 2.16
CA ASN A 423 -10.01 -1.48 2.53
C ASN A 423 -10.82 -0.18 2.43
N LEU A 424 -11.74 -0.12 1.45
CA LEU A 424 -12.51 1.08 1.11
C LEU A 424 -14.01 0.76 0.91
N PRO A 425 -14.73 0.30 1.94
CA PRO A 425 -16.10 -0.20 1.79
C PRO A 425 -17.11 0.82 1.23
N ASP A 426 -16.87 2.11 1.49
CA ASP A 426 -17.74 3.21 1.05
C ASP A 426 -17.34 3.79 -0.32
N GLN A 427 -16.08 3.64 -0.73
CA GLN A 427 -15.56 4.18 -2.00
C GLN A 427 -15.44 3.11 -3.10
N PHE A 428 -15.45 1.82 -2.72
CA PHE A 428 -15.35 0.70 -3.65
C PHE A 428 -16.73 0.25 -4.15
N PHE A 429 -16.82 0.01 -5.46
CA PHE A 429 -18.01 -0.48 -6.13
C PHE A 429 -17.67 -1.70 -6.99
N LEU A 430 -18.44 -2.77 -6.84
CA LEU A 430 -18.46 -3.87 -7.78
C LEU A 430 -19.54 -3.59 -8.83
N ALA A 431 -19.14 -3.27 -10.06
CA ALA A 431 -20.05 -3.07 -11.19
C ALA A 431 -20.25 -4.39 -11.94
N ILE A 432 -21.43 -4.99 -11.83
CA ILE A 432 -21.79 -6.23 -12.51
C ILE A 432 -22.58 -5.87 -13.78
N GLY A 433 -21.99 -6.14 -14.94
CA GLY A 433 -22.62 -5.90 -16.24
C GLY A 433 -23.15 -7.19 -16.86
N PHE A 434 -24.47 -7.34 -16.94
CA PHE A 434 -25.11 -8.46 -17.62
C PHE A 434 -25.34 -8.13 -19.10
N VAL A 435 -24.57 -8.78 -19.98
CA VAL A 435 -24.54 -8.52 -21.42
C VAL A 435 -25.49 -9.46 -22.16
N ASP A 436 -26.33 -8.88 -23.00
CA ASP A 436 -27.28 -9.52 -23.91
C ASP A 436 -27.23 -8.82 -25.28
N GLY A 437 -26.35 -9.27 -26.16
CA GLY A 437 -26.06 -8.60 -27.42
C GLY A 437 -25.53 -7.19 -27.20
N LYS A 438 -26.27 -6.16 -27.66
CA LYS A 438 -25.95 -4.74 -27.46
C LYS A 438 -26.47 -4.18 -26.14
N HIS A 439 -27.35 -4.90 -25.44
CA HIS A 439 -27.92 -4.46 -24.18
C HIS A 439 -27.02 -4.90 -23.02
N VAL A 440 -26.68 -3.97 -22.15
CA VAL A 440 -25.92 -4.25 -20.93
C VAL A 440 -26.70 -3.74 -19.73
N ASP A 441 -27.06 -4.64 -18.82
CA ASP A 441 -27.73 -4.32 -17.56
C ASP A 441 -26.69 -4.22 -16.45
N VAL A 442 -26.36 -3.00 -16.02
CA VAL A 442 -25.26 -2.72 -15.09
C VAL A 442 -25.80 -2.44 -13.69
N HIS A 443 -25.24 -3.12 -12.71
CA HIS A 443 -25.57 -2.98 -11.28
C HIS A 443 -24.32 -2.62 -10.50
N TYR A 444 -24.33 -1.49 -9.80
CA TYR A 444 -23.25 -1.07 -8.91
C TYR A 444 -23.57 -1.55 -7.50
N VAL A 445 -22.68 -2.35 -6.93
CA VAL A 445 -22.83 -2.97 -5.62
C VAL A 445 -21.79 -2.41 -4.67
N GLN A 446 -22.22 -1.89 -3.52
CA GLN A 446 -21.34 -1.50 -2.42
C GLN A 446 -21.38 -2.54 -1.29
N ASN A 447 -20.35 -2.57 -0.45
CA ASN A 447 -20.27 -3.52 0.68
C ASN A 447 -20.51 -4.98 0.23
N ALA A 448 -20.02 -5.31 -0.97
CA ALA A 448 -20.19 -6.61 -1.61
C ALA A 448 -19.66 -7.74 -0.70
N PHE A 449 -18.55 -7.47 -0.01
CA PHE A 449 -17.84 -8.44 0.82
C PHE A 449 -17.88 -8.03 2.29
N ARG A 450 -17.82 -9.04 3.18
CA ARG A 450 -17.82 -8.83 4.64
C ARG A 450 -16.60 -9.44 5.32
N TYR A 451 -15.97 -10.41 4.66
CA TYR A 451 -14.87 -11.19 5.20
C TYR A 451 -13.85 -11.41 4.09
N GLU A 452 -12.58 -11.44 4.50
CA GLU A 452 -11.47 -11.78 3.62
C GLU A 452 -11.45 -13.28 3.32
N PRO A 453 -11.00 -13.72 2.14
CA PRO A 453 -10.74 -15.12 1.87
C PRO A 453 -9.62 -15.68 2.75
N ASP A 454 -9.71 -16.96 3.11
CA ASP A 454 -8.63 -17.68 3.82
C ASP A 454 -7.29 -17.59 3.04
N PHE A 455 -6.16 -17.81 3.73
CA PHE A 455 -4.82 -17.60 3.19
C PHE A 455 -4.60 -18.26 1.80
N GLY A 456 -5.01 -19.53 1.64
CA GLY A 456 -4.83 -20.31 0.41
C GLY A 456 -5.88 -20.11 -0.68
N VAL A 457 -6.89 -19.25 -0.47
CA VAL A 457 -7.95 -19.00 -1.44
C VAL A 457 -7.53 -17.87 -2.38
N THR A 458 -7.46 -18.14 -3.68
CA THR A 458 -7.09 -17.14 -4.71
C THR A 458 -8.29 -16.37 -5.26
N SER A 459 -9.49 -16.97 -5.19
CA SER A 459 -10.74 -16.35 -5.65
C SER A 459 -11.97 -17.00 -5.01
N ILE A 460 -13.10 -16.29 -5.00
CA ILE A 460 -14.38 -16.78 -4.49
C ILE A 460 -15.47 -16.56 -5.54
N ASN A 461 -16.32 -17.57 -5.74
CA ASN A 461 -17.54 -17.46 -6.53
C ASN A 461 -18.70 -16.97 -5.64
N PHE A 462 -19.24 -15.81 -5.96
CA PHE A 462 -20.41 -15.25 -5.29
C PHE A 462 -21.68 -15.49 -6.12
N ASN A 463 -22.80 -15.75 -5.45
CA ASN A 463 -24.11 -15.79 -6.10
C ASN A 463 -24.50 -14.37 -6.55
N THR A 464 -24.88 -14.22 -7.82
CA THR A 464 -25.23 -12.91 -8.38
C THR A 464 -26.45 -12.30 -7.70
N ARG A 465 -27.48 -13.10 -7.40
CA ARG A 465 -28.70 -12.59 -6.75
C ARG A 465 -28.40 -12.00 -5.37
N ASP A 466 -27.55 -12.66 -4.60
CA ASP A 466 -27.15 -12.18 -3.27
C ASP A 466 -26.40 -10.85 -3.36
N LEU A 467 -25.48 -10.71 -4.34
CA LEU A 467 -24.78 -9.44 -4.58
C LEU A 467 -25.74 -8.32 -5.00
N LEU A 468 -26.70 -8.62 -5.86
CA LEU A 468 -27.69 -7.64 -6.35
C LEU A 468 -28.61 -7.12 -5.24
N THR A 469 -28.80 -7.85 -4.14
CA THR A 469 -29.54 -7.31 -2.97
C THR A 469 -28.87 -6.09 -2.34
N LYS A 470 -27.59 -5.87 -2.63
CA LYS A 470 -26.78 -4.75 -2.15
C LYS A 470 -26.52 -3.70 -3.26
N ALA A 471 -27.21 -3.79 -4.39
CA ALA A 471 -27.07 -2.82 -5.47
C ALA A 471 -27.55 -1.44 -4.99
N VAL A 472 -26.70 -0.43 -5.19
CA VAL A 472 -26.98 0.97 -4.84
C VAL A 472 -27.33 1.82 -6.05
N PHE A 473 -26.96 1.36 -7.25
CA PHE A 473 -27.32 1.99 -8.52
C PHE A 473 -27.48 0.93 -9.60
N HIS A 474 -28.41 1.18 -10.52
CA HIS A 474 -28.76 0.28 -11.61
C HIS A 474 -29.08 1.07 -12.87
N LYS A 475 -28.54 0.65 -14.02
CA LYS A 475 -28.88 1.24 -15.32
C LYS A 475 -28.70 0.26 -16.46
N LYS A 476 -29.60 0.37 -17.45
CA LYS A 476 -29.51 -0.34 -18.73
C LYS A 476 -28.87 0.56 -19.77
N ILE A 477 -27.82 0.06 -20.42
CA ILE A 477 -27.12 0.71 -21.51
C ILE A 477 -27.33 -0.07 -22.79
N ILE A 478 -27.42 0.65 -23.90
CA ILE A 478 -27.37 0.09 -25.26
C ILE A 478 -26.07 0.58 -25.86
N LEU A 479 -25.16 -0.35 -26.18
CA LEU A 479 -23.87 -0.01 -26.78
C LEU A 479 -24.07 0.37 -28.26
N GLU A 480 -23.52 1.52 -28.65
CA GLU A 480 -23.40 1.94 -30.05
C GLU A 480 -22.24 1.17 -30.74
N GLU A 481 -22.29 1.08 -32.08
CA GLU A 481 -21.35 0.26 -32.89
C GLU A 481 -19.89 0.71 -32.85
#